data_AF-A0A9D5BNM6-F1
#
_entry.id   AF-A0A9D5BNM6-F1
#
_cell.length_a   1.000
_cell.length_b   1.000
_cell.length_c   1.000
_cell.angle_alpha   90.00
_cell.angle_beta   90.00
_cell.angle_gamma   90.00
#
_symmetry.space_group_name_H-M   'P 1'
#
loop_
_entity.id
_entity.type
_entity.pdbx_description
1 polymer ?
#
loop_
_entity_poly.entity_id
_entity_poly.type
_entity_poly.pdbx_seq_one_letter_code
_entity_poly.pdbx_strand_id
1 'polypeptide(L)'
;MNPLRLIATALCCVAIVFGGLTFPSNAQLNPFFYSQTCPQLHYIVYQILFKVAKTDPRMPASLIRLHFHDCFVQTGGPGWLVPLGRRDSLTANQTLANQNLPGPSFSLTELKSAFADQGLTTLDLVSLSGMSIQI
;
A
#
# COMPACT_ATOMS: atom_id res chain seq x y z
N MET A 1 25.83 42.69 21.17
CA MET A 1 25.23 41.36 20.91
C MET A 1 24.35 41.05 22.11
N ASN A 2 23.02 41.11 21.94
CA ASN A 2 22.12 41.15 23.08
C ASN A 2 22.02 39.76 23.72
N PRO A 3 22.27 39.61 25.04
CA PRO A 3 22.30 38.32 25.70
C PRO A 3 20.94 37.59 25.60
N LEU A 4 19.84 38.35 25.52
CA LEU A 4 18.49 37.83 25.25
C LEU A 4 18.36 37.09 23.91
N ARG A 5 19.08 37.52 22.86
CA ARG A 5 19.05 36.83 21.56
C ARG A 5 19.78 35.49 21.61
N LEU A 6 20.88 35.43 22.35
CA LEU A 6 21.69 34.22 22.50
C LEU A 6 20.93 33.12 23.28
N ILE A 7 20.24 33.54 24.35
CA ILE A 7 19.42 32.66 25.19
C ILE A 7 18.22 32.12 24.40
N ALA A 8 17.55 32.96 23.60
CA ALA A 8 16.42 32.55 22.76
C ALA A 8 16.84 31.52 21.68
N THR A 9 17.99 31.73 21.03
CA THR A 9 18.51 30.75 20.05
C THR A 9 18.90 29.42 20.70
N ALA A 10 19.51 29.46 21.90
CA ALA A 10 19.87 28.24 22.62
C ALA A 10 18.64 27.43 23.07
N LEU A 11 17.61 28.10 23.58
CA LEU A 11 16.34 27.46 23.97
C LEU A 11 15.61 26.86 22.76
N CYS A 12 15.62 27.53 21.61
CA CYS A 12 15.02 27.02 20.37
C CYS A 12 15.74 25.76 19.87
N CYS A 13 17.08 25.75 19.91
CA CYS A 13 17.88 24.57 19.53
C CYS A 13 17.67 23.38 20.48
N VAL A 14 17.53 23.63 21.80
CA VAL A 14 17.24 22.58 22.77
C VAL A 14 15.83 22.02 22.56
N ALA A 15 14.84 22.84 22.21
CA ALA A 15 13.50 22.37 21.88
C ALA A 15 13.47 21.48 20.62
N ILE A 16 14.29 21.75 19.61
CA ILE A 16 14.40 20.93 18.40
C ILE A 16 15.14 19.60 18.68
N VAL A 17 16.11 19.60 19.59
CA VAL A 17 16.95 18.42 19.92
C VAL A 17 16.32 17.51 20.97
N PHE A 18 15.60 18.05 21.96
CA PHE A 18 14.92 17.27 23.02
C PHE A 18 13.42 17.09 22.78
N GLY A 19 12.77 17.99 22.07
CA GLY A 19 11.38 17.89 21.65
C GLY A 19 11.31 17.41 20.21
N GLY A 20 11.42 16.10 20.02
CA GLY A 20 11.11 15.50 18.73
C GLY A 20 9.69 15.87 18.32
N LEU A 21 9.56 16.93 17.50
CA LEU A 21 8.45 17.06 16.58
C LEU A 21 8.58 15.88 15.63
N THR A 22 7.99 14.75 16.04
CA THR A 22 7.68 13.66 15.13
C THR A 22 6.64 14.24 14.17
N PHE A 23 7.13 14.88 13.11
CA PHE A 23 6.31 15.13 11.94
C PHE A 23 5.85 13.74 11.48
N PRO A 24 4.54 13.42 11.51
CA PRO A 24 4.07 12.24 10.80
C PRO A 24 4.37 12.51 9.33
N SER A 25 5.45 11.94 8.81
CA SER A 25 5.70 11.91 7.38
C SER A 25 4.69 10.94 6.79
N ASN A 26 3.55 11.48 6.36
CA ASN A 26 2.68 10.75 5.45
C ASN A 26 3.50 10.47 4.19
N ALA A 27 3.94 9.23 4.01
CA ALA A 27 4.50 8.75 2.76
C ALA A 27 3.37 8.69 1.73
N GLN A 28 2.93 9.87 1.26
CA GLN A 28 1.76 9.98 0.42
C GLN A 28 2.10 9.54 -1.00
N LEU A 29 1.51 8.42 -1.39
CA LEU A 29 1.61 7.91 -2.75
C LEU A 29 0.95 8.89 -3.72
N ASN A 30 1.58 9.12 -4.88
CA ASN A 30 1.11 10.07 -5.89
C ASN A 30 0.94 9.36 -7.25
N PRO A 31 -0.23 9.44 -7.90
CA PRO A 31 -0.43 8.86 -9.23
C PRO A 31 0.56 9.36 -10.29
N PHE A 32 1.10 10.58 -10.13
CA PHE A 32 2.03 11.21 -11.07
C PHE A 32 3.50 11.04 -10.70
N PHE A 33 3.83 10.16 -9.74
CA PHE A 33 5.19 10.01 -9.20
C PHE A 33 6.26 9.79 -10.29
N TYR A 34 5.94 9.00 -11.32
CA TYR A 34 6.87 8.70 -12.43
C TYR A 34 6.71 9.61 -13.65
N SER A 35 5.89 10.66 -13.58
CA SER A 35 5.57 11.51 -14.74
C SER A 35 6.79 12.12 -15.44
N GLN A 36 7.86 12.42 -14.70
CA GLN A 36 9.10 12.99 -15.25
C GLN A 36 10.19 11.95 -15.51
N THR A 37 10.21 10.85 -14.75
CA THR A 37 11.28 9.83 -14.83
C THR A 37 10.95 8.70 -15.81
N CYS A 38 9.68 8.30 -15.87
CA CYS A 38 9.18 7.25 -16.77
C CYS A 38 7.75 7.60 -17.22
N PRO A 39 7.60 8.52 -18.20
CA PRO A 39 6.28 9.05 -18.60
C PRO A 39 5.36 7.99 -19.24
N GLN A 40 5.92 6.89 -19.75
CA GLN A 40 5.16 5.80 -20.38
C GLN A 40 4.97 4.57 -19.49
N LEU A 41 5.25 4.66 -18.18
CA LEU A 41 5.16 3.51 -17.26
C LEU A 41 3.82 2.77 -17.39
N HIS A 42 2.71 3.51 -17.33
CA HIS A 42 1.36 2.94 -17.41
C HIS A 42 1.15 2.24 -18.76
N TYR A 43 1.53 2.87 -19.86
CA TYR A 43 1.41 2.28 -21.20
C TYR A 43 2.20 0.97 -21.34
N ILE A 44 3.46 0.96 -20.90
CA ILE A 44 4.33 -0.22 -21.00
C ILE A 44 3.75 -1.40 -20.23
N VAL A 45 3.30 -1.16 -18.99
CA VAL A 45 2.69 -2.20 -18.14
C VAL A 45 1.42 -2.75 -18.79
N TYR A 46 0.54 -1.89 -19.31
CA TYR A 46 -0.71 -2.31 -19.98
C TYR A 46 -0.46 -3.14 -21.22
N GLN A 47 0.53 -2.78 -22.04
CA GLN A 47 0.87 -3.53 -23.26
C GLN A 47 1.31 -4.96 -22.93
N ILE A 48 2.14 -5.13 -21.91
CA ILE A 48 2.63 -6.44 -21.47
C ILE A 48 1.48 -7.27 -20.87
N LEU A 49 0.67 -6.67 -20.00
CA LEU A 49 -0.51 -7.34 -19.41
C LEU A 49 -1.48 -7.82 -20.50
N PHE A 50 -1.79 -6.97 -21.48
CA PHE A 50 -2.70 -7.33 -22.57
C PHE A 50 -2.14 -8.46 -23.45
N LYS A 51 -0.83 -8.46 -23.70
CA LYS A 51 -0.16 -9.53 -24.43
C LYS A 51 -0.22 -10.85 -23.67
N VAL A 52 0.09 -10.83 -22.37
CA VAL A 52 0.12 -12.03 -21.52
C VAL A 52 -1.29 -12.60 -21.28
N ALA A 53 -2.29 -11.73 -21.12
CA ALA A 53 -3.69 -12.13 -20.94
C ALA A 53 -4.25 -12.91 -22.15
N LYS A 54 -3.75 -12.64 -23.36
CA LYS A 54 -4.13 -13.39 -24.57
C LYS A 54 -3.50 -14.78 -24.64
N THR A 55 -2.32 -14.94 -24.07
CA THR A 55 -1.60 -16.22 -24.06
C THR A 55 -2.13 -17.13 -22.95
N ASP A 56 -2.39 -16.59 -21.76
CA ASP A 56 -2.97 -17.31 -20.64
C ASP A 56 -4.04 -16.45 -19.96
N PRO A 57 -5.33 -16.84 -20.02
CA PRO A 57 -6.43 -16.09 -19.41
C PRO A 57 -6.39 -16.11 -17.87
N ARG A 58 -5.61 -16.98 -17.24
CA ARG A 58 -5.46 -17.03 -15.77
C ARG A 58 -4.37 -16.08 -15.25
N MET A 59 -3.46 -15.63 -16.11
CA MET A 59 -2.35 -14.79 -15.71
C MET A 59 -2.75 -13.45 -15.12
N PRO A 60 -3.79 -12.74 -15.63
CA PRO A 60 -4.35 -11.60 -14.93
C PRO A 60 -4.63 -12.01 -13.49
N ALA A 61 -5.51 -12.99 -13.24
CA ALA A 61 -5.97 -13.42 -11.91
C ALA A 61 -4.81 -13.76 -10.94
N SER A 62 -3.73 -14.34 -11.45
CA SER A 62 -2.52 -14.61 -10.66
C SER A 62 -1.78 -13.34 -10.24
N LEU A 63 -1.63 -12.35 -11.13
CA LEU A 63 -1.00 -11.06 -10.80
C LEU A 63 -1.82 -10.29 -9.76
N ILE A 64 -3.13 -10.40 -9.84
CA ILE A 64 -4.10 -9.86 -8.88
C ILE A 64 -3.85 -10.51 -7.54
N ARG A 65 -3.86 -11.84 -7.52
CA ARG A 65 -3.69 -12.61 -6.31
C ARG A 65 -2.34 -12.33 -5.68
N LEU A 66 -1.30 -12.09 -6.48
CA LEU A 66 0.01 -11.66 -6.01
C LEU A 66 -0.03 -10.24 -5.45
N HIS A 67 -0.67 -9.29 -6.14
CA HIS A 67 -0.86 -7.93 -5.62
C HIS A 67 -1.72 -7.89 -4.35
N PHE A 68 -2.78 -8.71 -4.30
CA PHE A 68 -3.54 -8.99 -3.11
C PHE A 68 -2.65 -9.66 -2.07
N HIS A 69 -1.78 -10.59 -2.40
CA HIS A 69 -0.89 -11.16 -1.38
C HIS A 69 0.13 -10.14 -0.86
N ASP A 70 0.56 -9.19 -1.70
CA ASP A 70 1.53 -8.13 -1.39
C ASP A 70 0.90 -6.88 -0.76
N CYS A 71 -0.40 -6.66 -0.95
CA CYS A 71 -1.11 -5.43 -0.57
C CYS A 71 -2.53 -5.66 -0.01
N PHE A 72 -3.10 -6.85 -0.17
CA PHE A 72 -4.48 -7.27 0.10
C PHE A 72 -5.51 -6.20 -0.35
N VAL A 73 -5.73 -5.87 -1.65
CA VAL A 73 -6.67 -6.47 -2.65
C VAL A 73 -6.77 -5.56 -3.89
N GLN A 74 -6.91 -6.13 -5.12
CA GLN A 74 -8.00 -5.83 -6.09
C GLN A 74 -7.61 -6.20 -7.53
N THR A 75 -8.50 -6.89 -8.26
CA THR A 75 -8.65 -6.76 -9.73
C THR A 75 -10.00 -7.24 -10.29
N GLY A 76 -10.20 -6.90 -11.57
CA GLY A 76 -11.32 -7.29 -12.42
C GLY A 76 -12.31 -6.16 -12.61
N GLY A 77 -12.20 -5.10 -11.80
CA GLY A 77 -13.06 -3.92 -11.81
C GLY A 77 -12.61 -2.81 -12.78
N PRO A 78 -13.37 -1.69 -12.82
CA PRO A 78 -13.06 -0.53 -13.66
C PRO A 78 -11.63 -0.04 -13.43
N GLY A 79 -10.98 0.58 -14.43
CA GLY A 79 -9.65 1.14 -14.22
C GLY A 79 -9.67 2.25 -13.16
N TRP A 80 -8.82 2.14 -12.12
CA TRP A 80 -8.59 3.20 -11.15
C TRP A 80 -7.17 3.77 -11.29
N LEU A 81 -6.98 5.02 -10.87
CA LEU A 81 -5.65 5.60 -10.75
C LEU A 81 -4.94 4.94 -9.56
N VAL A 82 -3.82 4.28 -9.83
CA VAL A 82 -3.01 3.63 -8.81
C VAL A 82 -2.04 4.67 -8.22
N PRO A 83 -2.08 4.97 -6.91
CA PRO A 83 -1.07 5.81 -6.28
C PRO A 83 0.30 5.12 -6.35
N LEU A 84 1.32 5.83 -6.85
CA LEU A 84 2.67 5.29 -7.07
C LEU A 84 3.68 5.85 -6.05
N GLY A 85 4.85 5.22 -5.97
CA GLY A 85 5.94 5.61 -5.05
C GLY A 85 6.21 4.62 -3.91
N ARG A 86 5.56 3.45 -3.92
CA ARG A 86 5.88 2.34 -3.01
C ARG A 86 7.34 1.91 -3.26
N ARG A 87 8.11 1.76 -2.18
CA ARG A 87 9.47 1.21 -2.22
C ARG A 87 9.44 -0.26 -1.86
N ASP A 88 10.35 -1.03 -2.43
CA ASP A 88 10.46 -2.47 -2.15
C ASP A 88 11.16 -2.69 -0.81
N SER A 89 10.60 -3.60 0.00
CA SER A 89 11.23 -4.04 1.25
C SER A 89 12.48 -4.84 0.93
N LEU A 90 13.52 -4.70 1.76
CA LEU A 90 14.76 -5.49 1.64
C LEU A 90 14.65 -6.86 2.31
N THR A 91 13.56 -7.11 3.04
CA THR A 91 13.34 -8.36 3.78
C THR A 91 11.89 -8.83 3.63
N ALA A 92 11.71 -10.15 3.59
CA ALA A 92 10.41 -10.80 3.66
C ALA A 92 10.15 -11.31 5.08
N ASN A 93 8.90 -11.33 5.52
CA ASN A 93 8.52 -11.81 6.85
C ASN A 93 7.42 -12.88 6.77
N GLN A 94 7.84 -14.14 6.82
CA GLN A 94 6.92 -15.28 6.73
C GLN A 94 6.03 -15.41 7.98
N THR A 95 6.56 -15.10 9.17
CA THR A 95 5.79 -15.19 10.42
C THR A 95 4.62 -14.20 10.40
N LEU A 96 4.89 -12.96 9.98
CA LEU A 96 3.86 -11.94 9.87
C LEU A 96 2.83 -12.29 8.78
N ALA A 97 3.27 -12.92 7.68
CA ALA A 97 2.35 -13.43 6.67
C ALA A 97 1.42 -14.51 7.25
N ASN A 98 1.95 -15.49 7.96
CA ASN A 98 1.12 -16.55 8.57
C ASN A 98 0.14 -16.03 9.63
N GLN A 99 0.40 -14.87 10.22
CA GLN A 99 -0.46 -14.24 11.23
C GLN A 99 -1.52 -13.31 10.61
N ASN A 100 -1.13 -12.51 9.62
CA ASN A 100 -1.99 -11.45 9.06
C ASN A 100 -2.80 -11.93 7.85
N LEU A 101 -2.46 -13.07 7.25
CA LEU A 101 -3.22 -13.64 6.14
C LEU A 101 -4.39 -14.47 6.67
N PRO A 102 -5.66 -14.05 6.43
CA PRO A 102 -6.81 -14.81 6.87
C PRO A 102 -6.88 -16.15 6.13
N GLY A 103 -7.01 -17.23 6.90
CA GLY A 103 -7.17 -18.58 6.35
C GLY A 103 -8.56 -18.79 5.75
N PRO A 104 -8.74 -19.76 4.83
CA PRO A 104 -10.04 -20.07 4.22
C PRO A 104 -11.07 -20.62 5.21
N SER A 105 -10.64 -21.03 6.40
CA SER A 105 -11.50 -21.54 7.48
C SER A 105 -11.81 -20.50 8.56
N PHE A 106 -11.39 -19.23 8.40
CA PHE A 106 -11.67 -18.19 9.38
C PHE A 106 -13.17 -17.87 9.43
N SER A 107 -13.69 -17.69 10.63
CA SER A 107 -15.05 -17.22 10.85
C SER A 107 -15.21 -15.76 10.43
N LEU A 108 -16.45 -15.32 10.18
CA LEU A 108 -16.75 -13.95 9.80
C LEU A 108 -16.24 -12.92 10.83
N THR A 109 -16.23 -13.27 12.11
CA THR A 109 -15.74 -12.39 13.18
C THR A 109 -14.23 -12.23 13.12
N GLU A 110 -13.49 -13.31 12.85
CA GLU A 110 -12.03 -13.27 12.67
C GLU A 110 -11.65 -12.51 11.41
N LEU A 111 -12.38 -12.71 10.31
CA LEU A 111 -12.21 -11.92 9.07
C LEU A 111 -12.45 -10.43 9.31
N LYS A 112 -13.48 -10.06 10.06
CA LYS A 112 -13.73 -8.65 10.42
C LYS A 112 -12.59 -8.06 11.25
N SER A 113 -12.04 -8.83 12.19
CA SER A 113 -10.89 -8.38 12.99
C SER A 113 -9.65 -8.18 12.13
N ALA A 114 -9.29 -9.17 11.31
CA ALA A 114 -8.10 -9.10 10.46
C ALA A 114 -8.16 -7.92 9.46
N PHE A 115 -9.34 -7.63 8.91
CA PHE A 115 -9.52 -6.47 8.01
C PHE A 115 -9.47 -5.15 8.78
N ALA A 116 -10.05 -5.09 9.98
CA ALA A 116 -9.97 -3.91 10.84
C ALA A 116 -8.51 -3.59 11.24
N ASP A 117 -7.67 -4.61 11.45
CA ASP A 117 -6.24 -4.43 11.74
C ASP A 117 -5.45 -3.80 10.57
N GLN A 118 -5.97 -3.92 9.34
CA GLN A 118 -5.43 -3.24 8.14
C GLN A 118 -6.15 -1.91 7.84
N GLY A 119 -7.01 -1.44 8.75
CA GLY A 119 -7.80 -0.21 8.56
C GLY A 119 -8.94 -0.33 7.55
N LEU A 120 -9.33 -1.56 7.19
CA LEU A 120 -10.39 -1.84 6.24
C LEU A 120 -11.73 -2.07 6.95
N THR A 121 -12.81 -1.60 6.34
CA THR A 121 -14.16 -1.71 6.89
C THR A 121 -14.83 -3.03 6.50
N THR A 122 -15.98 -3.31 7.12
CA THR A 122 -16.80 -4.48 6.73
C THR A 122 -17.35 -4.40 5.30
N LEU A 123 -17.50 -3.18 4.75
CA LEU A 123 -17.86 -2.99 3.35
C LEU A 123 -16.70 -3.41 2.43
N ASP A 124 -15.47 -3.06 2.81
CA ASP A 124 -14.26 -3.48 2.13
C ASP A 124 -14.10 -5.01 2.21
N LEU A 125 -14.35 -5.62 3.38
CA LEU A 125 -14.36 -7.08 3.49
C LEU A 125 -15.29 -7.73 2.45
N VAL A 126 -16.53 -7.25 2.31
CA VAL A 126 -17.51 -7.84 1.38
C VAL A 126 -17.14 -7.56 -0.09
N SER A 127 -16.77 -6.33 -0.42
CA SER A 127 -16.40 -5.95 -1.79
C SER A 127 -15.16 -6.71 -2.27
N LEU A 128 -14.20 -6.93 -1.38
CA LEU A 128 -12.95 -7.62 -1.66
C LEU A 128 -13.12 -9.15 -1.65
N SER A 129 -14.03 -9.70 -0.85
CA SER A 129 -14.37 -11.13 -0.86
C SER A 129 -15.11 -11.56 -2.14
N GLY A 130 -15.89 -10.66 -2.75
CA GLY A 130 -16.58 -10.91 -4.03
C GLY A 130 -15.65 -11.22 -5.20
N MET A 131 -14.36 -10.90 -5.08
CA MET A 131 -13.34 -11.16 -6.11
C MET A 131 -13.06 -12.65 -6.34
N SER A 132 -13.35 -13.51 -5.36
CA SER A 132 -13.17 -14.96 -5.46
C SER A 132 -14.38 -15.69 -6.06
N ILE A 133 -15.48 -15.00 -6.31
CA ILE A 133 -16.78 -15.60 -6.66
C ILE A 133 -17.09 -15.58 -8.16
N GLN A 134 -16.21 -15.01 -8.98
CA GLN A 134 -16.43 -14.88 -10.43
C GLN A 134 -15.47 -15.77 -11.23
N ILE A 135 -15.64 -17.08 -11.07
CA ILE A 135 -15.13 -18.12 -11.99
C ILE A 135 -16.33 -18.90 -12.52
#